data_AF-A0A356BU71-F1
#
_entry.id   AF-A0A356BU71-F1
#
_cell.length_a   1.000
_cell.length_b   1.000
_cell.length_c   1.000
_cell.angle_alpha   90.00
_cell.angle_beta   90.00
_cell.angle_gamma   90.00
#
_symmetry.space_group_name_H-M   'P 1'
#
loop_
_entity.id
_entity.type
_entity.pdbx_description
1 polymer ?
#
loop_
_entity_poly.entity_id
_entity_poly.type
_entity_poly.pdbx_seq_one_letter_code
_entity_poly.pdbx_strand_id
1 'polypeptide(L)'
;PIGELGDFAQEYSDSLYETTGHVAIITDRDAVVAISGAPKKQWMDKAIVAVVEEAMESRRSITTRKGERSDDEEWDFAMQVIAPIISEGDPIGTVILGTGETNRQLGELELKLCETAAGFLAKQMEQ
;
A
#
# COMPACT_ATOMS: atom_id res chain seq x y z
N PRO A 1 3.19 21.03 6.47
CA PRO A 1 2.28 20.52 5.42
C PRO A 1 2.65 19.13 4.88
N ILE A 2 3.86 18.90 4.33
CA ILE A 2 4.25 17.55 3.82
C ILE A 2 4.67 16.59 4.94
N GLY A 3 5.25 17.11 6.03
CA GLY A 3 5.68 16.29 7.18
C GLY A 3 4.53 15.65 7.96
N GLU A 4 3.36 16.28 8.00
CA GLU A 4 2.19 15.77 8.74
C GLU A 4 1.54 14.57 8.05
N LEU A 5 1.60 14.49 6.72
CA LEU A 5 1.10 13.34 5.96
C LEU A 5 1.91 12.07 6.24
N GLY A 6 3.23 12.21 6.42
CA GLY A 6 4.11 11.09 6.77
C GLY A 6 3.78 10.49 8.14
N ASP A 7 3.43 11.34 9.10
CA ASP A 7 3.03 10.89 10.44
C ASP A 7 1.67 10.15 10.40
N PHE A 8 0.67 10.70 9.69
CA PHE A 8 -0.61 10.00 9.50
C PHE A 8 -0.48 8.69 8.72
N ALA A 9 0.36 8.67 7.69
CA ALA A 9 0.66 7.46 6.95
C ALA A 9 1.31 6.41 7.87
N GLN A 10 2.27 6.81 8.71
CA GLN A 10 2.90 5.88 9.65
C GLN A 10 1.88 5.33 10.66
N GLU A 11 1.01 6.16 11.24
CA GLU A 11 -0.03 5.72 12.18
C GLU A 11 -1.02 4.73 11.54
N TYR A 12 -1.42 4.97 10.28
CA TYR A 12 -2.30 4.05 9.55
C TYR A 12 -1.62 2.72 9.23
N SER A 13 -0.37 2.78 8.77
CA SER A 13 0.45 1.61 8.52
C SER A 13 0.59 0.75 9.79
N ASP A 14 0.85 1.38 10.93
CA ASP A 14 0.96 0.70 12.22
C ASP A 14 -0.37 0.05 12.60
N SER A 15 -1.48 0.77 12.49
CA SER A 15 -2.83 0.26 12.80
C SER A 15 -3.23 -0.94 11.93
N LEU A 16 -2.92 -0.89 10.64
CA LEU A 16 -3.19 -1.98 9.70
C LEU A 16 -2.34 -3.21 10.03
N TYR A 17 -1.05 -3.03 10.34
CA TYR A 17 -0.17 -4.12 10.77
C TYR A 17 -0.62 -4.72 12.11
N GLU A 18 -0.98 -3.91 13.11
CA GLU A 18 -1.47 -4.40 14.40
C GLU A 18 -2.76 -5.21 14.28
N THR A 19 -3.66 -4.80 13.37
CA THR A 19 -4.94 -5.46 13.15
C THR A 19 -4.80 -6.76 12.36
N THR A 20 -3.92 -6.78 11.36
CA THR A 20 -3.88 -7.86 10.37
C THR A 20 -2.64 -8.75 10.48
N GLY A 21 -1.57 -8.25 11.07
CA GLY A 21 -0.24 -8.88 11.08
C GLY A 21 0.41 -8.99 9.70
N HIS A 22 -0.14 -8.36 8.65
CA HIS A 22 0.45 -8.31 7.31
C HIS A 22 1.34 -7.08 7.16
N VAL A 23 2.36 -7.15 6.30
CA VAL A 23 3.20 -5.98 6.02
C VAL A 23 2.31 -4.89 5.43
N ALA A 24 2.22 -3.76 6.10
CA ALA A 24 1.44 -2.61 5.68
C ALA A 24 2.38 -1.56 5.11
N ILE A 25 2.06 -1.05 3.92
CA ILE A 25 2.89 -0.08 3.21
C ILE A 25 1.97 1.03 2.70
N ILE A 26 2.43 2.28 2.83
CA ILE A 26 1.83 3.41 2.15
C ILE A 26 2.89 4.06 1.27
N THR A 27 2.49 4.38 0.04
CA THR A 27 3.33 5.05 -0.95
C THR A 27 2.76 6.41 -1.29
N ASP A 28 3.62 7.33 -1.72
CA ASP A 28 3.21 8.41 -2.60
C ASP A 28 3.28 7.92 -4.06
N ARG A 29 3.46 8.84 -5.01
CA ARG A 29 3.58 8.54 -6.44
C ARG A 29 4.90 7.92 -6.85
N ASP A 30 5.93 8.04 -6.02
CA ASP A 30 7.30 7.73 -6.39
C ASP A 30 7.87 6.62 -5.51
N ALA A 31 7.57 6.66 -4.21
CA ALA A 31 8.22 5.80 -3.22
C ALA A 31 7.35 5.47 -2.01
N VAL A 32 7.85 4.51 -1.21
CA VAL A 32 7.30 4.18 0.09
C VAL A 32 7.55 5.31 1.09
N VAL A 33 6.48 5.80 1.72
CA VAL A 33 6.50 6.88 2.72
C VAL A 33 6.19 6.39 4.13
N ALA A 34 5.52 5.25 4.28
CA ALA A 34 5.30 4.60 5.57
C ALA A 34 5.30 3.07 5.43
N ILE A 35 5.75 2.38 6.48
CA ILE A 35 5.78 0.92 6.52
C ILE A 35 5.71 0.37 7.95
N SER A 36 5.03 -0.77 8.09
CA SER A 36 4.92 -1.54 9.33
C SER A 36 4.94 -3.04 9.02
N GLY A 37 5.49 -3.85 9.93
CA GLY A 37 5.65 -5.30 9.73
C GLY A 37 6.85 -5.73 8.88
N ALA A 38 7.68 -4.79 8.41
CA ALA A 38 8.95 -5.08 7.73
C ALA A 38 10.05 -4.06 8.12
N PRO A 39 11.34 -4.36 7.88
CA PRO A 39 12.44 -3.47 8.28
C PRO A 39 12.40 -2.12 7.56
N LYS A 40 12.05 -1.04 8.29
CA LYS A 40 11.92 0.33 7.74
C LYS A 40 13.11 0.78 6.89
N LYS A 41 14.35 0.46 7.31
CA LYS A 41 15.59 0.83 6.58
C LYS A 41 15.69 0.23 5.17
N GLN A 42 15.02 -0.88 4.90
CA GLN A 42 15.06 -1.55 3.59
C GLN A 42 13.97 -1.02 2.64
N TRP A 43 12.95 -0.40 3.19
CA TRP A 43 11.70 -0.11 2.47
C TRP A 43 11.42 1.38 2.34
N MET A 44 11.80 2.20 3.31
CA MET A 44 11.62 3.64 3.21
C MET A 44 12.37 4.21 2.01
N ASP A 45 11.73 5.13 1.30
CA ASP A 45 12.23 5.73 0.05
C ASP A 45 12.48 4.72 -1.09
N LYS A 46 12.01 3.47 -0.94
CA LYS A 46 12.08 2.47 -2.01
C LYS A 46 11.07 2.85 -3.09
N ALA A 47 11.53 2.88 -4.34
CA ALA A 47 10.70 3.18 -5.49
C ALA A 47 9.52 2.20 -5.62
N ILE A 48 8.38 2.72 -6.07
CA ILE A 48 7.23 1.89 -6.45
C ILE A 48 7.58 1.00 -7.66
N VAL A 49 6.78 -0.04 -7.84
CA VAL A 49 6.91 -1.03 -8.92
C VAL A 49 5.71 -0.94 -9.86
N ALA A 50 5.83 -1.53 -11.05
CA ALA A 50 4.83 -1.40 -12.12
C ALA A 50 3.40 -1.77 -11.68
N VAL A 51 3.22 -2.78 -10.82
CA VAL A 51 1.88 -3.14 -10.33
C VAL A 51 1.24 -2.07 -9.44
N VAL A 52 2.06 -1.29 -8.72
CA VAL A 52 1.62 -0.17 -7.89
C VAL A 52 1.26 1.03 -8.78
N GLU A 53 2.06 1.30 -9.81
CA GLU A 53 1.77 2.29 -10.84
C GLU A 53 0.44 1.97 -11.54
N GLU A 54 0.24 0.71 -11.94
CA GLU A 54 -1.00 0.27 -12.60
C GLU A 54 -2.24 0.51 -11.71
N ALA A 55 -2.15 0.21 -10.40
CA ALA A 55 -3.26 0.45 -9.48
C ALA A 55 -3.63 1.95 -9.44
N MET A 56 -2.63 2.84 -9.44
CA MET A 56 -2.83 4.29 -9.47
C MET A 56 -3.43 4.76 -10.80
N GLU A 57 -2.83 4.36 -11.93
CA GLU A 57 -3.28 4.77 -13.28
C GLU A 57 -4.70 4.29 -13.57
N SER A 58 -4.98 3.03 -13.25
CA SER A 58 -6.29 2.41 -13.45
C SER A 58 -7.34 2.89 -12.45
N ARG A 59 -6.92 3.54 -11.36
CA ARG A 59 -7.77 3.98 -10.24
C ARG A 59 -8.60 2.82 -9.66
N ARG A 60 -8.05 1.61 -9.69
CA ARG A 60 -8.71 0.41 -9.18
C ARG A 60 -7.76 -0.35 -8.26
N SER A 61 -8.35 -0.96 -7.24
CA SER A 61 -7.64 -1.85 -6.36
C SER A 61 -7.20 -3.11 -7.12
N ILE A 62 -6.00 -3.60 -6.82
CA ILE A 62 -5.39 -4.78 -7.45
C ILE A 62 -5.05 -5.79 -6.36
N THR A 63 -5.35 -7.06 -6.62
CA THR A 63 -4.88 -8.21 -5.83
C THR A 63 -4.03 -9.08 -6.72
N THR A 64 -2.85 -9.47 -6.26
CA THR A 64 -1.94 -10.28 -7.07
C THR A 64 -1.07 -11.19 -6.23
N ARG A 65 -0.59 -12.26 -6.85
CA ARG A 65 0.21 -13.33 -6.25
C ARG A 65 1.51 -13.51 -7.02
N LYS A 66 2.53 -13.95 -6.29
CA LYS A 66 3.84 -14.27 -6.88
C LYS A 66 3.69 -15.23 -8.06
N GLY A 67 4.26 -14.85 -9.21
CA GLY A 67 4.23 -15.62 -10.45
C GLY A 67 3.04 -15.35 -11.37
N GLU A 68 2.09 -14.47 -10.98
CA GLU A 68 1.07 -13.95 -11.91
C GLU A 68 1.63 -12.85 -12.83
N ARG A 69 2.70 -12.18 -12.39
CA ARG A 69 3.42 -11.12 -13.10
C ARG A 69 4.92 -11.43 -13.18
N SER A 70 5.66 -10.65 -13.95
CA SER A 70 7.12 -10.77 -13.97
C SER A 70 7.73 -10.27 -12.66
N ASP A 71 8.85 -10.87 -12.24
CA ASP A 71 9.50 -10.54 -10.96
C ASP A 71 9.97 -9.07 -10.87
N ASP A 72 10.14 -8.41 -12.01
CA ASP A 72 10.57 -7.01 -12.11
C ASP A 72 9.40 -6.01 -11.91
N GLU A 73 8.15 -6.49 -12.01
CA GLU A 73 6.94 -5.68 -11.93
C GLU A 73 6.35 -5.61 -10.51
N GLU A 74 6.88 -6.39 -9.57
CA GLU A 74 6.36 -6.56 -8.21
C GLU A 74 7.45 -6.58 -7.14
N TRP A 75 7.10 -6.24 -5.91
CA TRP A 75 7.96 -6.55 -4.77
C TRP A 75 7.85 -8.04 -4.40
N ASP A 76 8.86 -8.57 -3.70
CA ASP A 76 8.94 -9.98 -3.31
C ASP A 76 7.95 -10.34 -2.18
N PHE A 77 6.66 -10.37 -2.52
CA PHE A 77 5.57 -10.88 -1.70
C PHE A 77 5.01 -12.15 -2.33
N ALA A 78 4.58 -13.09 -1.50
CA ALA A 78 3.79 -14.24 -1.95
C ALA A 78 2.41 -13.79 -2.45
N MET A 79 1.83 -12.79 -1.80
CA MET A 79 0.56 -12.15 -2.18
C MET A 79 0.50 -10.71 -1.67
N GLN A 80 -0.15 -9.83 -2.44
CA GLN A 80 -0.41 -8.44 -2.04
C GLN A 80 -1.78 -7.94 -2.51
N VAL A 81 -2.34 -6.99 -1.76
CA VAL A 81 -3.50 -6.17 -2.15
C VAL A 81 -3.08 -4.71 -2.14
N ILE A 82 -3.51 -3.96 -3.15
CA ILE A 82 -3.09 -2.59 -3.43
C ILE A 82 -4.35 -1.77 -3.66
N ALA A 83 -4.55 -0.70 -2.90
CA ALA A 83 -5.65 0.25 -3.09
C ALA A 83 -5.11 1.66 -3.35
N PRO A 84 -5.45 2.31 -4.47
CA PRO A 84 -4.98 3.65 -4.76
C PRO A 84 -5.64 4.70 -3.86
N ILE A 85 -4.85 5.65 -3.38
CA ILE A 85 -5.31 6.86 -2.69
C ILE A 85 -5.67 7.89 -3.75
N ILE A 86 -6.95 8.19 -3.89
CA ILE A 86 -7.47 9.11 -4.92
C ILE A 86 -8.06 10.33 -4.24
N SER A 87 -7.41 11.48 -4.40
CA SER A 87 -7.85 12.77 -3.88
C SER A 87 -8.22 13.69 -5.04
N GLU A 88 -9.41 14.29 -5.02
CA GLU A 88 -9.94 15.13 -6.12
C GLU A 88 -9.87 14.50 -7.54
N GLY A 89 -9.91 13.17 -7.62
CA GLY A 89 -9.81 12.41 -8.89
C GLY A 89 -8.38 12.12 -9.36
N ASP A 90 -7.38 12.60 -8.63
CA ASP A 90 -5.96 12.43 -8.91
C ASP A 90 -5.38 11.34 -7.97
N PRO A 91 -4.76 10.26 -8.51
CA PRO A 91 -4.06 9.29 -7.68
C PRO A 91 -2.80 9.93 -7.10
N ILE A 92 -2.66 9.91 -5.77
CA ILE A 92 -1.55 10.54 -5.03
C ILE A 92 -0.66 9.52 -4.32
N GLY A 93 -1.03 8.25 -4.33
CA GLY A 93 -0.31 7.19 -3.64
C GLY A 93 -1.12 5.90 -3.54
N THR A 94 -0.67 4.96 -2.71
CA THR A 94 -1.36 3.68 -2.48
C THR A 94 -1.30 3.24 -1.02
N VAL A 95 -2.26 2.42 -0.61
CA VAL A 95 -2.23 1.61 0.60
C VAL A 95 -2.12 0.15 0.20
N ILE A 96 -1.17 -0.57 0.79
CA ILE A 96 -0.81 -1.93 0.39
C ILE A 96 -0.75 -2.81 1.65
N LEU A 97 -1.33 -4.01 1.56
CA LEU A 97 -1.04 -5.11 2.47
C LEU A 97 -0.35 -6.24 1.70
N GLY A 98 0.75 -6.74 2.24
CA GLY A 98 1.56 -7.80 1.65
C GLY A 98 1.89 -8.91 2.63
N THR A 99 2.12 -10.12 2.12
CA THR A 99 2.67 -11.23 2.89
C THR A 99 3.69 -12.00 2.08
N GLY A 100 4.83 -12.32 2.72
CA GLY A 100 5.83 -13.25 2.17
C GLY A 100 5.54 -14.72 2.50
N GLU A 101 4.54 -14.98 3.34
CA GLU A 101 4.20 -16.32 3.79
C GLU A 101 3.18 -16.97 2.85
N THR A 102 3.48 -18.17 2.33
CA THR A 102 2.62 -18.87 1.36
C THR A 102 1.36 -19.49 1.97
N ASN A 103 1.33 -19.67 3.28
CA ASN A 103 0.19 -20.19 4.04
C ASN A 103 -0.78 -19.09 4.49
N ARG A 104 -0.40 -17.82 4.37
CA ARG A 104 -1.27 -16.67 4.65
C ARG A 104 -1.91 -16.20 3.35
N GLN A 105 -3.18 -15.82 3.41
CA GLN A 105 -3.91 -15.30 2.26
C GLN A 105 -4.38 -13.88 2.55
N LEU A 106 -4.45 -13.08 1.48
CA LEU A 106 -5.13 -11.79 1.49
C LEU A 106 -6.43 -11.95 0.73
N GLY A 107 -7.54 -11.62 1.36
CA GLY A 107 -8.89 -11.80 0.83
C GLY A 107 -9.65 -10.48 0.74
N GLU A 108 -10.97 -10.61 0.74
CA GLU A 108 -11.87 -9.45 0.68
C GLU A 108 -11.71 -8.53 1.89
N LEU A 109 -11.40 -9.08 3.07
CA LEU A 109 -11.18 -8.29 4.28
C LEU A 109 -10.01 -7.32 4.11
N GLU A 110 -8.83 -7.82 3.74
CA GLU A 110 -7.63 -7.01 3.59
C GLU A 110 -7.77 -5.99 2.47
N LEU A 111 -8.44 -6.36 1.37
CA LEU A 111 -8.80 -5.43 0.30
C LEU A 111 -9.67 -4.28 0.83
N LYS A 112 -10.73 -4.58 1.59
CA LYS A 112 -11.63 -3.56 2.14
C LYS A 112 -10.95 -2.68 3.18
N LEU A 113 -10.02 -3.23 3.96
CA LEU A 113 -9.19 -2.44 4.88
C LEU A 113 -8.30 -1.45 4.11
N CYS A 114 -7.64 -1.89 3.04
CA CYS A 114 -6.84 -1.00 2.19
C CYS A 114 -7.68 0.09 1.53
N GLU A 115 -8.84 -0.25 0.95
CA GLU A 115 -9.77 0.72 0.35
C GLU A 115 -10.28 1.74 1.36
N THR A 116 -10.58 1.29 2.58
CA THR A 116 -11.05 2.17 3.66
C THR A 116 -9.95 3.13 4.10
N ALA A 117 -8.72 2.63 4.29
CA ALA A 117 -7.57 3.46 4.63
C ALA A 117 -7.25 4.47 3.51
N ALA A 118 -7.27 4.02 2.24
CA ALA A 118 -7.01 4.89 1.10
C ALA A 118 -8.06 6.00 0.99
N GLY A 119 -9.34 5.67 1.17
CA GLY A 119 -10.42 6.66 1.17
C GLY A 119 -10.37 7.63 2.36
N PHE A 120 -9.83 7.20 3.51
CA PHE A 120 -9.59 8.09 4.64
C PHE A 120 -8.43 9.06 4.36
N LEU A 121 -7.28 8.54 3.92
CA LEU A 121 -6.10 9.35 3.62
C LEU A 121 -6.37 10.37 2.51
N ALA A 122 -7.13 9.99 1.49
CA ALA A 122 -7.55 10.91 0.43
C ALA A 122 -8.29 12.14 0.98
N LYS A 123 -9.16 11.97 1.98
CA LYS A 123 -9.92 13.07 2.61
C LYS A 123 -9.08 13.94 3.54
N GLN A 124 -8.00 13.40 4.10
CA GLN A 124 -7.05 14.20 4.89
C GLN A 124 -6.22 15.12 4.00
N MET A 125 -6.03 14.74 2.73
CA MET A 125 -5.29 15.54 1.74
C MET A 125 -6.11 16.68 1.11
N GLU A 126 -7.44 16.61 1.22
CA GLU A 126 -8.37 17.66 0.76
C GLU A 126 -8.54 18.81 1.78
N GLN A 127 -8.01 18.66 2.99
CA GLN A 127 -8.14 19.63 4.09
C GLN A 127 -6.84 20.41 4.30
#